data_AF-A0A961PWW5-F1
#
_entry.id   AF-A0A961PWW5-F1
#
_cell.length_a   1.000
_cell.length_b   1.000
_cell.length_c   1.000
_cell.angle_alpha   90.00
_cell.angle_beta   90.00
_cell.angle_gamma   90.00
#
_symmetry.space_group_name_H-M   'P 1'
#
loop_
_entity.id
_entity.type
_entity.pdbx_description
1 polymer ?
#
loop_
_entity_poly.entity_id
_entity_poly.type
_entity_poly.pdbx_seq_one_letter_code
_entity_poly.pdbx_strand_id
1 'polypeptide(L)' 'MAITPILANERTAAELLDMELSQFQALVASGHLPPAKRIGILKRWSMDEIVETVSARSISEMADLTR' A
#
# COMPACT_ATOMS: atom_id res chain seq x y z
N MET A 1 -0.96 -23.89 1.11
CA MET A 1 -1.58 -22.74 1.83
C MET A 1 -0.59 -21.59 1.74
N ALA A 2 -0.91 -20.51 1.03
CA ALA A 2 -0.03 -19.34 0.97
C ALA A 2 -0.27 -18.46 2.20
N ILE A 3 0.80 -17.99 2.83
CA ILE A 3 0.73 -17.13 4.01
C ILE A 3 0.93 -15.69 3.55
N THR A 4 -0.05 -14.83 3.77
CA THR A 4 0.10 -13.38 3.55
C THR A 4 0.81 -12.76 4.76
N PRO A 5 1.93 -12.06 4.57
CA PRO A 5 2.63 -11.40 5.68
C PRO A 5 1.83 -10.20 6.21
N ILE A 6 1.84 -9.99 7.53
CA ILE A 6 1.30 -8.77 8.14
C ILE A 6 2.13 -7.54 7.72
N LEU A 7 3.46 -7.74 7.66
CA LEU A 7 4.45 -6.75 7.25
C LEU A 7 5.34 -7.30 6.15
N ALA A 8 5.25 -6.74 4.95
CA ALA A 8 6.04 -7.15 3.80
C ALA A 8 7.30 -6.30 3.63
N ASN A 9 8.36 -6.87 3.05
CA ASN A 9 9.41 -6.02 2.44
C ASN A 9 8.87 -5.43 1.12
N GLU A 10 9.63 -4.53 0.53
CA GLU A 10 9.23 -3.81 -0.69
C GLU A 10 8.93 -4.75 -1.86
N ARG A 11 9.78 -5.76 -2.08
CA ARG A 11 9.61 -6.74 -3.16
C ARG A 11 8.31 -7.54 -3.00
N THR A 12 8.09 -8.10 -1.81
CA THR A 12 6.89 -8.88 -1.52
C THR A 12 5.63 -8.01 -1.58
N ALA A 13 5.70 -6.74 -1.18
CA ALA A 13 4.57 -5.83 -1.33
C ALA A 13 4.21 -5.58 -2.81
N ALA A 14 5.22 -5.41 -3.68
CA ALA A 14 5.01 -5.27 -5.12
C ALA A 14 4.43 -6.55 -5.75
N GLU A 15 4.98 -7.72 -5.39
CA GLU A 15 4.50 -9.03 -5.86
C GLU A 15 3.04 -9.30 -5.45
N LEU A 16 2.66 -8.93 -4.21
CA LEU A 16 1.28 -9.09 -3.73
C LEU A 16 0.27 -8.19 -4.44
N LEU A 17 0.73 -7.09 -5.03
CA LEU A 17 -0.08 -6.19 -5.85
C LEU A 17 0.03 -6.48 -7.35
N ASP A 18 0.66 -7.59 -7.73
CA ASP A 18 0.87 -8.02 -9.12
C ASP A 18 1.52 -6.94 -9.99
N MET A 19 2.59 -6.31 -9.48
CA MET A 19 3.32 -5.25 -10.18
C MET A 19 4.84 -5.33 -10.01
N GLU A 20 5.56 -4.65 -10.90
CA GLU A 20 7.01 -4.50 -10.82
C GLU A 20 7.42 -3.63 -9.62
N LEU A 21 8.61 -3.91 -9.06
CA LEU A 21 9.15 -3.17 -7.92
C LEU A 21 9.27 -1.66 -8.19
N SER A 22 9.65 -1.28 -9.40
CA SER A 22 9.77 0.13 -9.81
C SER A 22 8.43 0.85 -9.85
N GLN A 23 7.36 0.16 -10.26
CA GLN A 23 6.01 0.71 -10.26
C GLN A 23 5.52 0.94 -8.83
N PHE A 24 5.75 -0.04 -7.95
CA PHE A 24 5.45 0.09 -6.53
C PHE A 24 6.16 1.29 -5.90
N GLN A 25 7.47 1.42 -6.13
CA GLN A 25 8.28 2.55 -5.65
C GLN A 25 7.76 3.90 -6.15
N ALA A 26 7.35 3.98 -7.42
CA ALA A 26 6.78 5.19 -7.99
C ALA A 26 5.44 5.57 -7.35
N LEU A 27 4.58 4.60 -7.05
CA LEU A 27 3.30 4.83 -6.37
C LEU A 27 3.50 5.27 -4.91
N VAL A 28 4.46 4.70 -4.20
CA VAL A 28 4.84 5.16 -2.85
C VAL A 28 5.41 6.57 -2.89
N ALA A 29 6.32 6.86 -3.83
CA ALA A 29 6.95 8.16 -3.96
C ALA A 29 5.96 9.28 -4.35
N SER A 30 4.93 8.93 -5.14
CA SER A 30 3.86 9.85 -5.55
C SER A 30 2.69 9.93 -4.55
N GLY A 31 2.75 9.20 -3.44
CA GLY A 31 1.73 9.23 -2.37
C GLY A 31 0.46 8.43 -2.66
N HIS A 32 0.42 7.65 -3.74
CA HIS A 32 -0.71 6.76 -4.06
C HIS A 32 -0.72 5.47 -3.23
N LEU A 33 0.45 5.08 -2.69
CA LEU A 33 0.59 3.98 -1.74
C LEU A 33 1.23 4.48 -0.44
N PRO A 34 0.92 3.84 0.71
CA PRO A 34 1.45 4.27 1.99
C PRO A 34 2.99 4.11 2.05
N PRO A 35 3.69 5.00 2.78
CA PRO A 35 5.12 4.89 2.98
C PRO A 35 5.47 3.69 3.89
N ALA A 36 6.71 3.22 3.81
CA ALA A 36 7.19 2.15 4.67
C ALA A 36 7.22 2.57 6.16
N LYS A 37 6.80 1.66 7.05
CA LYS A 37 7.06 1.74 8.49
C LYS A 37 8.51 1.36 8.77
N ARG A 38 9.15 2.09 9.68
CA ARG A 38 10.49 1.77 10.19
C ARG A 38 10.38 0.89 11.43
N ILE A 39 11.03 -0.27 11.39
CA ILE A 39 11.16 -1.20 12.53
C ILE A 39 12.66 -1.41 12.74
N GLY A 40 13.25 -0.59 13.60
CA GLY A 40 14.71 -0.48 13.71
C GLY A 40 15.35 -0.08 12.37
N ILE A 41 16.20 -0.96 11.84
CA ILE A 41 16.88 -0.77 10.54
C ILE A 41 16.03 -1.22 9.34
N LEU A 42 14.91 -1.90 9.58
CA LEU A 42 14.08 -2.47 8.52
C LEU A 42 13.01 -1.48 8.08
N LYS A 43 12.76 -1.45 6.76
CA LYS A 43 11.59 -0.82 6.16
C LYS A 43 10.58 -1.90 5.79
N ARG A 44 9.36 -1.78 6.29
CA ARG A 44 8.28 -2.74 6.05
C ARG A 44 6.97 -2.02 5.74
N TRP A 45 6.18 -2.61 4.85
CA TRP A 45 4.85 -2.12 4.52
C TRP A 45 3.80 -2.94 5.24
N SER A 46 2.80 -2.27 5.80
CA SER A 46 1.63 -2.93 6.40
C SER A 46 0.70 -3.36 5.28
N MET A 47 0.37 -4.66 5.22
CA MET A 47 -0.56 -5.14 4.19
C MET A 47 -1.97 -4.64 4.42
N ASP A 48 -2.39 -4.48 5.66
CA ASP A 48 -3.69 -3.89 5.99
C ASP A 48 -3.81 -2.46 5.46
N GLU A 49 -2.79 -1.60 5.65
CA GLU A 49 -2.81 -0.22 5.13
C GLU A 49 -2.75 -0.16 3.60
N ILE A 50 -2.00 -1.07 2.96
CA ILE A 50 -1.99 -1.17 1.50
C ILE A 50 -3.37 -1.58 1.00
N VAL A 51 -3.97 -2.63 1.57
CA VAL A 51 -5.30 -3.11 1.22
C VAL A 51 -6.33 -2.01 1.43
N GLU A 52 -6.28 -1.29 2.54
CA GLU A 52 -7.12 -0.15 2.80
C GLU A 52 -6.92 0.92 1.72
N THR A 53 -5.69 1.31 1.39
CA THR A 53 -5.41 2.34 0.39
C THR A 53 -5.92 1.97 -1.01
N VAL A 54 -5.72 0.72 -1.44
CA VAL A 54 -6.17 0.26 -2.78
C VAL A 54 -7.68 0.01 -2.82
N SER A 55 -8.29 -0.36 -1.69
CA SER A 55 -9.75 -0.57 -1.56
C SER A 55 -10.49 0.76 -1.32
N ALA A 56 -9.84 1.73 -0.68
CA ALA A 56 -10.37 3.04 -0.28
C ALA A 56 -10.46 4.05 -1.42
N ARG A 57 -10.26 3.62 -2.67
CA ARG A 57 -10.94 4.24 -3.82
C ARG A 57 -12.48 4.03 -3.79
N SER A 58 -13.06 3.74 -2.62
CA SER A 58 -14.50 3.49 -2.43
C SER A 58 -15.23 4.46 -1.51
N ILE A 59 -14.61 5.38 -0.75
CA ILE A 59 -15.37 6.40 0.00
C ILE A 59 -14.60 7.74 0.09
N SER A 60 -14.53 8.48 -1.01
CA SER A 60 -14.37 9.95 -0.95
C SER A 60 -14.91 10.63 -2.23
N GLU A 61 -16.17 10.34 -2.55
CA GLU A 61 -17.03 11.17 -3.41
C GLU A 61 -18.42 11.33 -2.76
N MET A 62 -18.47 11.49 -1.43
CA MET A 62 -19.72 11.70 -0.68
C MET A 62 -19.79 13.05 0.05
N ALA A 63 -18.86 13.98 -0.23
CA ALA A 63 -18.82 15.29 0.43
C ALA A 63 -19.09 16.49 -0.51
N ASP A 64 -19.50 16.27 -1.77
CA ASP A 64 -19.73 17.36 -2.73
C ASP A 64 -21.18 17.42 -3.27
N LEU A 65 -22.15 16.97 -2.47
CA LEU A 65 -23.59 17.04 -2.79
C LEU A 65 -24.42 17.84 -1.77
N THR A 66 -23.78 18.71 -0.97
CA THR A 66 -24.47 19.64 -0.06
C THR A 66 -24.19 21.12 -0.38
N ARG A 67 -23.96 21.46 -1.65
CA ARG A 67 -23.98 22.85 -2.14
C ARG A 67 -24.96 23.04 -3.29
#